data_AF-A0A372QWZ2-F1
#
_entry.id   AF-A0A372QWZ2-F1
#
_cell.length_a   1.000
_cell.length_b   1.000
_cell.length_c   1.000
_cell.angle_alpha   90.00
_cell.angle_beta   90.00
_cell.angle_gamma   90.00
#
_symmetry.space_group_name_H-M   'P 1'
#
loop_
_entity.id
_entity.type
_entity.pdbx_description
1 polymer ?
#
loop_
_entity_poly.entity_id
_entity_poly.type
_entity_poly.pdbx_seq_one_letter_code
_entity_poly.pdbx_strand_id
1 'polypeptide(L)'
;MSNNTKNTVCTTHQRSGIICHQDCGLEFTGGSGTTTFNSCACMGSDGKCTKCGCDTYSHHHIDMEMKNETKTINEVLEDIKAQYDMADADHKRISNDANQFQKTFNDLQARADGNYNKIRQLCTDLSKICSRFNFVDELHANIKNMKMDAKTIQNSDLRAKAESEIRKLEAYIDGLSRQG
;
A
#
# COMPACT_ATOMS: atom_id res chain seq x y z
N MET A 1 -21.36 24.45 -44.65
CA MET A 1 -20.15 24.24 -43.83
C MET A 1 -20.53 24.62 -42.40
N SER A 2 -20.77 23.65 -41.51
CA SER A 2 -21.09 23.95 -40.12
C SER A 2 -19.83 24.46 -39.44
N ASN A 3 -19.85 25.72 -38.96
CA ASN A 3 -18.79 26.24 -38.10
C ASN A 3 -18.73 25.36 -36.84
N ASN A 4 -17.69 24.54 -36.72
CA ASN A 4 -17.46 23.66 -35.57
C ASN A 4 -16.71 24.41 -34.46
N THR A 5 -17.15 25.64 -34.14
CA THR A 5 -16.56 26.45 -33.08
C THR A 5 -17.24 26.11 -31.75
N LYS A 6 -16.44 25.87 -30.70
CA LYS A 6 -16.95 25.49 -29.37
C LYS A 6 -16.26 26.30 -28.28
N ASN A 7 -16.95 26.53 -27.17
CA ASN A 7 -16.36 27.25 -26.04
C ASN A 7 -15.33 26.37 -25.32
N THR A 8 -14.20 26.95 -24.97
CA THR A 8 -13.17 26.31 -24.13
C THR A 8 -13.36 26.75 -22.68
N VAL A 9 -13.43 25.78 -21.78
CA VAL A 9 -13.55 26.01 -20.33
C VAL A 9 -12.51 25.21 -19.55
N CYS A 10 -12.34 25.56 -18.28
CA CYS A 10 -11.39 24.91 -17.37
C CYS A 10 -12.12 24.03 -16.34
N THR A 11 -11.70 22.78 -16.17
CA THR A 11 -12.26 21.83 -15.19
C THR A 11 -12.08 22.30 -13.76
N THR A 12 -10.99 23.01 -13.45
CA THR A 12 -10.73 23.56 -12.11
C THR A 12 -11.69 24.69 -11.74
N HIS A 13 -12.22 25.41 -12.73
CA HIS A 13 -13.00 26.64 -12.53
C HIS A 13 -14.40 26.56 -13.16
N GLN A 14 -14.92 25.36 -13.40
CA GLN A 14 -16.20 25.16 -14.08
C GLN A 14 -17.38 25.81 -13.33
N ARG A 15 -17.31 25.88 -12.00
CA ARG A 15 -18.32 26.55 -11.15
C ARG A 15 -18.22 28.07 -11.14
N SER A 16 -17.12 28.64 -11.61
CA SER A 16 -16.90 30.09 -11.65
C SER A 16 -17.49 30.75 -12.90
N GLY A 17 -18.06 29.98 -13.83
CA GLY A 17 -18.67 30.49 -15.07
C GLY A 17 -17.68 31.09 -16.06
N ILE A 18 -16.37 30.85 -15.90
CA ILE A 18 -15.32 31.44 -16.73
C ILE A 18 -15.26 30.71 -18.08
N ILE A 19 -15.59 31.41 -19.15
CA ILE A 19 -15.26 30.99 -20.53
C ILE A 19 -13.82 31.41 -20.81
N CYS A 20 -12.93 30.43 -21.00
CA CYS A 20 -11.51 30.68 -21.23
C CYS A 20 -11.26 31.17 -22.67
N HIS A 21 -11.96 30.58 -23.64
CA HIS A 21 -11.98 31.04 -25.03
C HIS A 21 -13.35 30.77 -25.63
N GLN A 22 -13.97 31.80 -26.21
CA GLN A 22 -15.24 31.67 -26.91
C GLN A 22 -14.99 31.27 -28.37
N ASP A 23 -15.85 30.42 -28.94
CA ASP A 23 -15.81 30.03 -30.35
C ASP A 23 -14.43 29.53 -30.82
N CYS A 24 -13.81 28.65 -30.01
CA CYS A 24 -12.54 28.05 -30.34
C CYS A 24 -12.67 27.19 -31.61
N GLY A 25 -11.81 27.45 -32.59
CA GLY A 25 -11.77 26.74 -33.87
C GLY A 25 -10.88 25.49 -33.89
N LEU A 26 -10.34 25.08 -32.74
CA LEU A 26 -9.59 23.83 -32.63
C LEU A 26 -10.53 22.62 -32.74
N GLU A 27 -9.98 21.45 -33.07
CA GLU A 27 -10.75 20.21 -33.13
C GLU A 27 -11.43 19.92 -31.78
N PHE A 28 -12.71 19.50 -31.84
CA PHE A 28 -13.50 19.27 -30.65
C PHE A 28 -12.85 18.21 -29.75
N THR A 29 -12.62 18.56 -28.48
CA THR A 29 -12.05 17.68 -27.47
C THR A 29 -12.83 17.90 -26.18
N GLY A 30 -13.79 17.01 -25.89
CA GLY A 30 -14.63 17.11 -24.69
C GLY A 30 -13.94 16.66 -23.39
N GLY A 31 -12.74 16.07 -23.49
CA GLY A 31 -11.94 15.64 -22.36
C GLY A 31 -10.87 16.66 -21.98
N SER A 32 -10.56 16.74 -20.69
CA SER A 32 -9.36 17.40 -20.17
C SER A 32 -8.18 16.41 -20.12
N GLY A 33 -6.98 16.88 -19.84
CA GLY A 33 -5.77 16.07 -19.75
C GLY A 33 -4.96 15.96 -21.05
N THR A 34 -5.26 16.82 -22.04
CA THR A 34 -4.53 16.87 -23.31
C THR A 34 -3.77 18.17 -23.48
N THR A 35 -2.78 18.15 -24.37
CA THR A 35 -2.04 19.34 -24.80
C THR A 35 -2.66 20.02 -26.02
N THR A 36 -3.84 19.56 -26.48
CA THR A 36 -4.56 20.10 -27.64
C THR A 36 -4.81 21.60 -27.50
N PHE A 37 -5.02 22.07 -26.28
CA PHE A 37 -5.32 23.46 -26.00
C PHE A 37 -4.09 24.37 -25.93
N ASN A 38 -2.87 23.86 -26.09
CA ASN A 38 -1.65 24.69 -26.18
C ASN A 38 -1.72 25.74 -27.29
N SER A 39 -2.43 25.45 -28.37
CA SER A 39 -2.67 26.35 -29.50
C SER A 39 -3.96 27.16 -29.37
N CYS A 40 -4.69 27.04 -28.25
CA CYS A 40 -5.88 27.82 -28.02
C CYS A 40 -5.51 29.27 -27.72
N ALA A 41 -6.28 30.23 -28.24
CA ALA A 41 -5.99 31.66 -28.08
C ALA A 41 -6.02 32.14 -26.61
N CYS A 42 -6.61 31.35 -25.69
CA CYS A 42 -6.54 31.64 -24.27
C CYS A 42 -5.20 31.29 -23.62
N MET A 43 -4.33 30.51 -24.27
CA MET A 43 -3.05 30.11 -23.69
C MET A 43 -1.98 31.18 -23.93
N GLY A 44 -1.43 31.68 -22.83
CA GLY A 44 -0.29 32.58 -22.83
C GLY A 44 1.01 31.87 -23.18
N SER A 45 2.04 32.66 -23.47
CA SER A 45 3.39 32.17 -23.82
C SER A 45 4.09 31.44 -22.66
N ASP A 46 3.60 31.60 -21.44
CA ASP A 46 4.04 30.91 -20.22
C ASP A 46 3.38 29.53 -20.03
N GLY A 47 2.52 29.11 -20.96
CA GLY A 47 1.77 27.86 -20.88
C GLY A 47 0.61 27.91 -19.89
N LYS A 48 0.18 29.10 -19.47
CA LYS A 48 -0.98 29.31 -18.60
C LYS A 48 -2.09 30.03 -19.35
N CYS A 49 -3.33 29.69 -19.01
CA CYS A 49 -4.50 30.34 -19.57
C CYS A 49 -4.60 31.78 -19.05
N THR A 50 -4.69 32.77 -19.94
CA THR A 50 -4.77 34.19 -19.61
C THR A 50 -6.10 34.59 -18.97
N LYS A 51 -7.10 33.69 -18.95
CA LYS A 51 -8.40 33.91 -18.30
C LYS A 51 -8.51 33.31 -16.91
N CYS A 52 -7.98 32.10 -16.70
CA CYS A 52 -8.15 31.36 -15.44
C CYS A 52 -6.84 30.96 -14.74
N GLY A 53 -5.68 31.16 -15.36
CA GLY A 53 -4.37 30.84 -14.79
C GLY A 53 -4.02 29.34 -14.73
N CYS A 54 -4.90 28.45 -15.18
CA CYS A 54 -4.61 27.02 -15.25
C CYS A 54 -3.76 26.66 -16.47
N ASP A 55 -3.07 25.53 -16.42
CA ASP A 55 -2.37 24.97 -17.58
C ASP A 55 -3.33 24.41 -18.65
N THR A 56 -2.76 24.03 -19.80
CA THR A 56 -3.50 23.43 -20.92
C THR A 56 -4.30 22.17 -20.53
N TYR A 57 -3.82 21.38 -19.57
CA TYR A 57 -4.40 20.07 -19.25
C TYR A 57 -5.75 20.21 -18.58
N SER A 58 -6.04 21.35 -17.97
CA SER A 58 -7.31 21.59 -17.31
C SER A 58 -8.41 22.04 -18.29
N HIS A 59 -8.09 22.26 -19.57
CA HIS A 59 -9.02 22.82 -20.54
C HIS A 59 -9.70 21.74 -21.40
N HIS A 60 -10.95 21.99 -21.76
CA HIS A 60 -11.74 21.16 -22.68
C HIS A 60 -12.80 22.00 -23.40
N HIS A 61 -13.28 21.50 -24.54
CA HIS A 61 -14.43 22.08 -25.22
C HIS A 61 -15.73 21.64 -24.55
N ILE A 62 -16.68 22.56 -24.43
CA ILE A 62 -18.06 22.25 -24.03
C ILE A 62 -19.02 22.49 -25.19
N ASP A 63 -20.05 21.66 -25.23
CA ASP A 63 -21.18 21.80 -26.16
C ASP A 63 -22.42 22.33 -25.40
N MET A 64 -22.23 23.47 -24.72
CA MET A 64 -23.29 24.11 -23.93
C MET A 64 -23.29 25.61 -24.19
N GLU A 65 -24.48 26.18 -24.33
CA GLU A 65 -24.71 27.62 -24.45
C GLU A 65 -24.85 28.23 -23.05
N MET A 66 -23.98 29.17 -22.70
CA MET A 66 -24.09 29.94 -21.45
C MET A 66 -25.18 31.00 -21.62
N LYS A 67 -26.21 30.98 -20.76
CA LYS A 67 -27.30 31.96 -20.77
C LYS A 67 -27.30 32.77 -19.48
N ASN A 68 -27.52 34.07 -19.60
CA ASN A 68 -27.78 34.93 -18.47
C ASN A 68 -29.28 34.85 -18.14
N GLU A 69 -29.61 34.39 -16.94
CA GLU A 69 -30.97 34.35 -16.42
C GLU A 69 -31.11 35.35 -15.27
N THR A 70 -32.24 36.07 -15.23
CA THR A 70 -32.58 36.91 -14.09
C THR A 70 -33.36 36.08 -13.09
N LYS A 71 -32.75 35.81 -11.93
CA LYS A 71 -33.41 35.16 -10.80
C LYS A 71 -33.90 36.19 -9.80
N THR A 72 -35.01 35.89 -9.14
CA THR A 72 -35.49 36.62 -7.97
C THR A 72 -34.61 36.33 -6.76
N ILE A 73 -34.61 37.23 -5.77
CA ILE A 73 -33.87 37.04 -4.52
C ILE A 73 -34.30 35.75 -3.80
N ASN A 74 -35.60 35.42 -3.83
CA ASN A 74 -36.12 34.23 -3.18
C ASN A 74 -35.57 32.94 -3.80
N GLU A 75 -35.53 32.86 -5.14
CA GLU A 75 -34.96 31.70 -5.84
C GLU A 75 -33.47 31.52 -5.51
N VAL A 76 -32.72 32.61 -5.42
CA VAL A 76 -31.30 32.56 -5.02
C VAL A 76 -31.14 32.09 -3.56
N LEU A 77 -32.01 32.56 -2.66
CA LEU A 77 -31.97 32.13 -1.25
C LEU A 77 -32.31 30.65 -1.09
N GLU A 78 -33.28 30.14 -1.85
CA GLU A 78 -33.62 28.71 -1.87
C GLU A 78 -32.46 27.86 -2.41
N ASP A 79 -31.84 28.28 -3.52
CA ASP A 79 -30.67 27.62 -4.09
C ASP A 79 -29.49 27.56 -3.10
N ILE A 80 -29.22 28.69 -2.40
CA ILE A 80 -28.15 28.76 -1.39
C ILE A 80 -28.47 27.83 -0.22
N LYS A 81 -29.72 27.83 0.26
CA LYS A 81 -30.15 26.97 1.36
C LYS A 81 -29.99 25.50 0.98
N ALA A 82 -30.42 25.10 -0.21
CA ALA A 82 -30.28 23.73 -0.69
C ALA A 82 -28.80 23.31 -0.77
N GLN A 83 -27.93 24.18 -1.28
CA GLN A 83 -26.48 23.93 -1.32
C GLN A 83 -25.87 23.80 0.07
N TYR A 84 -26.28 24.65 1.01
CA TYR A 84 -25.83 24.57 2.39
C TYR A 84 -26.27 23.27 3.07
N ASP A 85 -27.55 22.91 2.95
CA ASP A 85 -28.10 21.71 3.56
C ASP A 85 -27.43 20.44 3.00
N MET A 86 -27.13 20.40 1.70
CA MET A 86 -26.34 19.33 1.07
C MET A 86 -24.91 19.28 1.61
N ALA A 87 -24.24 20.43 1.69
CA ALA A 87 -22.86 20.50 2.17
C ALA A 87 -22.73 20.09 3.64
N ASP A 88 -23.70 20.47 4.49
CA ASP A 88 -23.76 20.05 5.90
C ASP A 88 -23.98 18.53 6.02
N ALA A 89 -24.87 17.96 5.21
CA ALA A 89 -25.09 16.52 5.17
C ALA A 89 -23.83 15.76 4.73
N ASP A 90 -23.15 16.22 3.67
CA ASP A 90 -21.90 15.61 3.21
C ASP A 90 -20.77 15.74 4.25
N HIS A 91 -20.64 16.90 4.89
CA HIS A 91 -19.66 17.10 5.95
C HIS A 91 -19.87 16.12 7.11
N LYS A 92 -21.12 15.94 7.56
CA LYS A 92 -21.46 14.96 8.60
C LYS A 92 -21.12 13.53 8.18
N ARG A 93 -21.46 13.14 6.95
CA ARG A 93 -21.16 11.82 6.41
C ARG A 93 -19.65 11.56 6.35
N ILE A 94 -18.89 12.48 5.75
CA ILE A 94 -17.43 12.36 5.63
C ILE A 94 -16.76 12.31 7.01
N SER A 95 -17.23 13.11 7.97
CA SER A 95 -16.71 13.08 9.35
C SER A 95 -16.98 11.73 10.03
N ASN A 96 -18.16 11.15 9.83
CA ASN A 96 -18.47 9.82 10.34
C ASN A 96 -17.60 8.73 9.69
N ASP A 97 -17.42 8.78 8.36
CA ASP A 97 -16.57 7.85 7.62
C ASP A 97 -15.12 7.95 8.10
N ALA A 98 -14.58 9.16 8.28
CA ALA A 98 -13.24 9.39 8.79
C ALA A 98 -13.04 8.79 10.20
N ASN A 99 -14.01 9.00 11.10
CA ASN A 99 -13.98 8.40 12.43
C ASN A 99 -14.02 6.86 12.39
N GLN A 100 -14.80 6.29 11.47
CA GLN A 100 -14.86 4.85 11.29
C GLN A 100 -13.55 4.28 10.75
N PHE A 101 -12.96 4.92 9.74
CA PHE A 101 -11.64 4.52 9.22
C PHE A 101 -10.56 4.59 10.30
N GLN A 102 -10.56 5.63 11.14
CA GLN A 102 -9.60 5.73 12.24
C GLN A 102 -9.75 4.57 13.24
N LYS A 103 -10.98 4.18 13.56
CA LYS A 103 -11.24 3.02 14.44
C LYS A 103 -10.75 1.72 13.80
N THR A 104 -11.07 1.49 12.54
CA THR A 104 -10.62 0.29 11.81
C THR A 104 -9.10 0.23 11.70
N PHE A 105 -8.44 1.36 11.45
CA PHE A 105 -6.98 1.43 11.43
C PHE A 105 -6.37 1.04 12.78
N ASN A 106 -6.89 1.57 13.88
CA ASN A 106 -6.41 1.24 15.22
C ASN A 106 -6.61 -0.25 15.55
N ASP A 107 -7.73 -0.86 15.14
CA ASP A 107 -7.96 -2.30 15.30
C ASP A 107 -6.96 -3.14 14.50
N LEU A 108 -6.73 -2.78 13.23
CA LEU A 108 -5.76 -3.47 12.37
C LEU A 108 -4.34 -3.38 12.94
N GLN A 109 -3.94 -2.21 13.46
CA GLN A 109 -2.64 -2.04 14.11
C GLN A 109 -2.51 -2.94 15.35
N ALA A 110 -3.52 -2.96 16.22
CA ALA A 110 -3.52 -3.81 17.41
C ALA A 110 -3.41 -5.30 17.06
N ARG A 111 -4.09 -5.74 16.00
CA ARG A 111 -4.00 -7.12 15.49
C ARG A 111 -2.63 -7.45 14.91
N ALA A 112 -2.00 -6.51 14.19
CA ALA A 112 -0.65 -6.67 13.67
C ALA A 112 0.36 -6.84 14.82
N ASP A 113 0.31 -5.95 15.82
CA ASP A 113 1.18 -6.01 16.99
C ASP A 113 1.00 -7.33 17.77
N GLY A 114 -0.26 -7.79 17.92
CA GLY A 114 -0.57 -9.09 18.50
C GLY A 114 0.06 -10.26 17.74
N ASN A 115 0.01 -10.23 16.41
CA ASN A 115 0.64 -11.25 15.56
C ASN A 115 2.17 -11.23 15.67
N TYR A 116 2.80 -10.06 15.67
CA TYR A 116 4.24 -9.93 15.85
C TYR A 116 4.71 -10.49 17.20
N ASN A 117 3.98 -10.18 18.27
CA ASN A 117 4.26 -10.74 19.59
C ASN A 117 4.16 -12.28 19.60
N LYS A 118 3.15 -12.83 18.90
CA LYS A 118 2.98 -14.28 18.79
C LYS A 118 4.11 -14.94 17.99
N ILE A 119 4.53 -14.35 16.87
CA ILE A 119 5.69 -14.82 16.10
C ILE A 119 6.94 -14.83 16.98
N ARG A 120 7.19 -13.73 17.72
CA ARG A 120 8.35 -13.63 18.61
C ARG A 120 8.33 -14.69 19.71
N GLN A 121 7.16 -14.96 20.28
CA GLN A 121 6.98 -16.03 21.26
C GLN A 121 7.30 -17.40 20.65
N LEU A 122 6.76 -17.70 19.46
CA LEU A 122 7.04 -18.94 18.76
C LEU A 122 8.52 -19.11 18.42
N CYS A 123 9.20 -18.06 17.96
CA CYS A 123 10.65 -18.11 17.73
C CYS A 123 11.43 -18.37 19.02
N THR A 124 11.01 -17.77 20.13
CA THR A 124 11.63 -17.99 21.45
C THR A 124 11.44 -19.43 21.91
N ASP A 125 10.23 -19.97 21.74
CA ASP A 125 9.93 -21.35 22.12
C ASP A 125 10.65 -22.35 21.21
N LEU A 126 10.73 -22.08 19.91
CA LEU A 126 11.53 -22.87 18.97
C LEU A 126 13.02 -22.86 19.37
N SER A 127 13.57 -21.69 19.71
CA SER A 127 14.96 -21.59 20.17
C SER A 127 15.22 -22.44 21.42
N LYS A 128 14.27 -22.50 22.37
CA LYS A 128 14.39 -23.35 23.56
C LYS A 128 14.32 -24.83 23.22
N ILE A 129 13.49 -25.22 22.26
CA ILE A 129 13.40 -26.61 21.81
C ILE A 129 14.72 -27.00 21.13
N CYS A 130 15.22 -26.17 20.21
CA CYS A 130 16.49 -26.38 19.53
C CYS A 130 17.67 -26.40 20.52
N SER A 131 17.66 -25.58 21.58
CA SER A 131 18.73 -25.61 22.59
C SER A 131 18.71 -26.87 23.46
N ARG A 132 17.54 -27.52 23.62
CA ARG A 132 17.45 -28.83 24.27
C ARG A 132 17.91 -29.96 23.35
N PHE A 133 17.88 -29.72 22.04
CA PHE A 133 18.44 -30.61 21.04
C PHE A 133 19.92 -30.29 20.83
N ASN A 134 20.73 -30.38 21.89
CA ASN A 134 22.18 -30.45 21.69
C ASN A 134 22.50 -31.85 21.17
N PHE A 135 22.37 -32.01 19.85
CA PHE A 135 22.62 -33.26 19.15
C PHE A 135 23.97 -33.86 19.52
N VAL A 136 24.99 -33.03 19.75
CA VAL A 136 26.32 -33.49 20.18
C VAL A 136 26.25 -34.10 21.59
N ASP A 137 25.68 -33.41 22.57
CA ASP A 137 25.60 -33.89 23.95
C ASP A 137 24.76 -35.19 24.06
N GLU A 138 23.62 -35.26 23.36
CA GLU A 138 22.78 -36.46 23.32
C GLU A 138 23.49 -37.64 22.65
N LEU A 139 24.31 -37.37 21.63
CA LEU A 139 25.07 -38.41 20.95
C LEU A 139 26.28 -38.87 21.78
N HIS A 140 26.93 -37.99 22.54
CA HIS A 140 27.93 -38.36 23.55
C HIS A 140 27.34 -39.22 24.66
N ALA A 141 26.13 -38.91 25.15
CA ALA A 141 25.43 -39.73 26.13
C ALA A 141 25.16 -41.15 25.60
N ASN A 142 24.75 -41.27 24.33
CA ASN A 142 24.54 -42.57 23.69
C ASN A 142 25.85 -43.34 23.47
N ILE A 143 26.94 -42.67 23.08
CA ILE A 143 28.27 -43.30 22.98
C ILE A 143 28.71 -43.87 24.32
N LYS A 144 28.46 -43.17 25.42
CA LYS A 144 28.78 -43.67 26.76
C LYS A 144 28.03 -44.97 27.07
N ASN A 145 26.76 -45.08 26.68
CA ASN A 145 25.98 -46.32 26.80
C ASN A 145 26.55 -47.42 25.90
N MET A 146 26.85 -47.13 24.63
CA MET A 146 27.47 -48.10 23.71
C MET A 146 28.83 -48.63 24.23
N LYS A 147 29.64 -47.78 24.89
CA LYS A 147 30.88 -48.19 25.56
C LYS A 147 30.62 -49.15 26.72
N MET A 148 29.55 -48.93 27.49
CA MET A 148 29.15 -49.84 28.57
C MET A 148 28.71 -51.18 27.99
N ASP A 149 27.88 -51.17 26.95
CA ASP A 149 27.40 -52.39 26.30
C ASP A 149 28.55 -53.17 25.66
N ALA A 150 29.49 -52.49 24.99
CA ALA A 150 30.67 -53.12 24.40
C ALA A 150 31.51 -53.88 25.45
N LYS A 151 31.61 -53.36 26.68
CA LYS A 151 32.32 -54.05 27.78
C LYS A 151 31.65 -55.35 28.22
N THR A 152 30.35 -55.50 27.98
CA THR A 152 29.60 -56.73 28.31
C THR A 152 29.80 -57.85 27.28
N ILE A 153 30.36 -57.55 26.11
CA ILE A 153 30.65 -58.54 25.06
C ILE A 153 31.76 -59.49 25.54
N GLN A 154 31.43 -60.78 25.61
CA GLN A 154 32.37 -61.83 26.09
C GLN A 154 33.44 -62.20 25.07
N ASN A 155 33.13 -62.16 23.77
CA ASN A 155 34.08 -62.45 22.71
C ASN A 155 35.07 -61.28 22.55
N SER A 156 36.37 -61.54 22.74
CA SER A 156 37.41 -60.51 22.74
C SER A 156 37.56 -59.79 21.42
N ASP A 157 37.43 -60.50 20.30
CA ASP A 157 37.63 -59.94 18.95
C ASP A 157 36.45 -59.06 18.55
N LEU A 158 35.22 -59.50 18.87
CA LEU A 158 34.01 -58.72 18.68
C LEU A 158 33.99 -57.48 19.58
N ARG A 159 34.45 -57.60 20.83
CA ARG A 159 34.59 -56.46 21.73
C ARG A 159 35.60 -55.44 21.21
N ALA A 160 36.79 -55.89 20.79
CA ALA A 160 37.83 -55.02 20.24
C ALA A 160 37.35 -54.29 18.98
N LYS A 161 36.60 -54.98 18.11
CA LYS A 161 35.98 -54.39 16.92
C LYS A 161 34.93 -53.35 17.30
N ALA A 162 34.02 -53.66 18.22
CA ALA A 162 32.98 -52.72 18.68
C ALA A 162 33.59 -51.46 19.31
N GLU A 163 34.59 -51.60 20.18
CA GLU A 163 35.29 -50.45 20.79
C GLU A 163 36.07 -49.61 19.77
N SER A 164 36.58 -50.22 18.70
CA SER A 164 37.25 -49.50 17.60
C SER A 164 36.26 -48.63 16.81
N GLU A 165 35.09 -49.17 16.46
CA GLU A 165 34.06 -48.42 15.75
C GLU A 165 33.45 -47.32 16.63
N ILE A 166 33.22 -47.58 17.91
CA ILE A 166 32.75 -46.57 18.87
C ILE A 166 33.76 -45.40 18.98
N ARG A 167 35.07 -45.69 18.98
CA ARG A 167 36.12 -44.65 18.98
C ARG A 167 36.10 -43.77 17.72
N LYS A 168 35.84 -44.36 16.55
CA LYS A 168 35.71 -43.58 15.30
C LYS A 168 34.48 -42.66 15.35
N LEU A 169 33.36 -43.17 15.86
CA LEU A 169 32.14 -42.40 16.08
C LEU A 169 32.35 -41.24 17.06
N GLU A 170 33.05 -41.48 18.17
CA GLU A 170 33.38 -40.44 19.15
C GLU A 170 34.27 -39.33 18.55
N ALA A 171 35.32 -39.70 17.81
CA ALA A 171 36.18 -38.74 17.14
C ALA A 171 35.45 -37.89 16.09
N TYR A 172 34.47 -38.47 15.38
CA TYR A 172 33.64 -37.74 14.43
C TYR A 172 32.78 -36.68 15.14
N ILE A 173 32.17 -37.02 16.27
CA ILE A 173 31.30 -36.11 17.04
C ILE A 173 32.10 -34.99 17.69
N ASP A 174 33.28 -35.31 18.25
CA ASP A 174 34.20 -34.29 18.77
C ASP A 174 34.63 -33.29 17.67
N GLY A 175 34.66 -33.73 16.42
CA GLY A 175 34.86 -32.88 15.25
C GLY A 175 33.67 -31.95 14.98
N LEU A 176 32.43 -32.42 15.14
CA LEU A 176 31.22 -31.62 14.98
C LEU A 176 31.10 -30.53 16.05
N SER A 177 31.54 -30.78 17.29
CA SER A 177 31.55 -29.78 18.37
C SER A 177 32.50 -28.61 18.12
N ARG A 178 33.49 -28.76 17.23
CA ARG A 178 34.51 -27.74 16.93
C ARG A 178 34.14 -26.85 15.74
N GLN A 179 33.08 -27.18 15.01
CA GLN A 179 32.64 -26.48 13.80
C GLN A 179 31.40 -25.60 13.99
N GLY A 180 30.69 -25.73 15.13
CA GLY A 180 29.61 -24.84 15.55
C GLY A 180 30.10 -23.75 16.49
#